data_AF-A0A936C621-F1
#
_entry.id   AF-A0A936C621-F1
#
_cell.length_a   1.000
_cell.length_b   1.000
_cell.length_c   1.000
_cell.angle_alpha   90.00
_cell.angle_beta   90.00
_cell.angle_gamma   90.00
#
_symmetry.space_group_name_H-M   'P 1'
#
loop_
_entity.id
_entity.type
_entity.pdbx_description
1 polymer ?
#
loop_
_entity_poly.entity_id
_entity_poly.type
_entity_poly.pdbx_seq_one_letter_code
_entity_poly.pdbx_strand_id
1 'polypeptide(L)'
;MRPSILASALAGALVASLAGAAIGSAQGSAPRLVVTPATPRMVAKDTLRLAASVVDENGKPIPGIRVRFFAGGSFEARVDSTGLVTSGAVGTFPVTVSAIVPGARPLTKRVDVVMVPGPAASVVVTPQPTRLLAGQRLQLSAIARSADGDSATDRVTWKSSAPGVVRVSESGLLTAVAAGRARVTAAAGSAERAMELAVISGAGASVTVTPSSTSARQGDVLRFAVQVKDAAGKTIEGLTPNGTFAPGARRDRGRWRLRRLRAWHVPRLRQLRARLGRRLGLAHRTQRAPQGDRRRIGAAHRLRHLRGVGTP
;
A
#
# COMPACT_ATOMS: atom_id res chain seq x y z
N MET A 1 -104.71 7.58 18.38
CA MET A 1 -105.20 6.68 17.31
C MET A 1 -104.15 6.66 16.19
N ARG A 2 -103.60 5.48 15.87
CA ARG A 2 -102.83 5.21 14.63
C ARG A 2 -103.84 4.85 13.51
N PRO A 3 -103.56 5.10 12.21
CA PRO A 3 -102.67 4.27 11.36
C PRO A 3 -101.61 5.10 10.57
N SER A 4 -100.41 4.62 10.20
CA SER A 4 -100.03 3.57 9.22
C SER A 4 -100.39 4.01 7.78
N ILE A 5 -99.54 4.05 6.73
CA ILE A 5 -98.53 3.12 6.20
C ILE A 5 -97.92 3.70 4.89
N LEU A 6 -96.61 3.47 4.64
CA LEU A 6 -95.83 3.30 3.37
C LEU A 6 -95.96 4.36 2.23
N ALA A 7 -94.99 4.65 1.35
CA ALA A 7 -93.82 3.94 0.85
C ALA A 7 -92.81 4.92 0.22
N SER A 8 -91.54 4.52 0.23
CA SER A 8 -90.39 5.09 -0.47
C SER A 8 -90.53 5.14 -2.00
N ALA A 9 -89.88 6.11 -2.67
CA ALA A 9 -88.65 5.91 -3.45
C ALA A 9 -88.44 6.95 -4.58
N LEU A 10 -87.16 7.26 -4.81
CA LEU A 10 -86.49 7.77 -6.03
C LEU A 10 -86.69 9.27 -6.36
N ALA A 11 -85.72 10.14 -6.04
CA ALA A 11 -84.41 10.34 -6.69
C ALA A 11 -84.50 11.10 -8.03
N GLY A 12 -84.03 12.35 -8.01
CA GLY A 12 -83.89 13.20 -9.18
C GLY A 12 -83.17 14.50 -8.82
N ALA A 13 -82.03 14.42 -8.13
CA ALA A 13 -81.19 15.57 -7.86
C ALA A 13 -80.25 15.81 -9.05
N LEU A 14 -80.56 16.87 -9.80
CA LEU A 14 -79.75 17.47 -10.84
C LEU A 14 -78.43 17.96 -10.22
N VAL A 15 -77.34 17.21 -10.39
CA VAL A 15 -76.00 17.69 -10.03
C VAL A 15 -75.36 18.27 -11.28
N ALA A 16 -75.25 19.59 -11.31
CA ALA A 16 -74.47 20.32 -12.30
C ALA A 16 -72.99 19.94 -12.15
N SER A 17 -72.45 19.29 -13.19
CA SER A 17 -71.02 19.04 -13.34
C SER A 17 -70.32 20.37 -13.60
N LEU A 18 -69.81 21.00 -12.54
CA LEU A 18 -68.71 21.95 -12.68
C LEU A 18 -67.43 21.13 -12.85
N ALA A 19 -66.96 21.10 -14.09
CA ALA A 19 -65.60 20.71 -14.43
C ALA A 19 -64.63 21.67 -13.72
N GLY A 20 -64.27 21.34 -12.48
CA GLY A 20 -63.05 21.85 -11.86
C GLY A 20 -61.90 21.30 -12.69
N ALA A 21 -61.31 22.17 -13.51
CA ALA A 21 -60.05 21.89 -14.18
C ALA A 21 -59.07 21.39 -13.11
N ALA A 22 -58.79 20.09 -13.15
CA ALA A 22 -57.59 19.57 -12.53
C ALA A 22 -56.47 20.37 -13.17
N ILE A 23 -55.90 21.31 -12.43
CA ILE A 23 -54.59 21.84 -12.71
C ILE A 23 -53.71 20.62 -12.57
N GLY A 24 -53.52 19.91 -13.68
CA GLY A 24 -52.48 18.93 -13.82
C GLY A 24 -51.23 19.70 -13.47
N SER A 25 -50.75 19.49 -12.25
CA SER A 25 -49.37 19.75 -11.94
C SER A 25 -48.60 18.77 -12.81
N ALA A 26 -48.36 19.17 -14.06
CA ALA A 26 -47.16 18.77 -14.78
C ALA A 26 -46.01 19.32 -13.94
N GLN A 27 -45.71 18.61 -12.85
CA GLN A 27 -44.43 18.67 -12.19
C GLN A 27 -43.46 18.12 -13.22
N GLY A 28 -43.08 18.99 -14.16
CA GLY A 28 -42.14 18.69 -15.22
C GLY A 28 -40.89 18.15 -14.58
N SER A 29 -40.61 16.89 -14.90
CA SER A 29 -39.46 16.15 -14.43
C SER A 29 -38.19 16.97 -14.64
N ALA A 30 -37.40 17.11 -13.56
CA ALA A 30 -36.28 18.03 -13.55
C ALA A 30 -35.19 17.54 -14.52
N PRO A 31 -34.71 18.41 -15.44
CA PRO A 31 -33.65 18.04 -16.36
C PRO A 31 -32.37 17.62 -15.62
N ARG A 32 -31.62 16.65 -16.15
CA ARG A 32 -30.40 16.11 -15.53
C ARG A 32 -29.15 16.48 -16.32
N LEU A 33 -28.10 16.91 -15.62
CA LEU A 33 -26.79 17.18 -16.22
C LEU A 33 -25.94 15.89 -16.30
N VAL A 34 -25.60 15.50 -17.53
CA VAL A 34 -24.70 14.37 -17.85
C VAL A 34 -23.36 14.94 -18.31
N VAL A 35 -22.27 14.36 -17.80
CA VAL A 35 -20.90 14.72 -18.16
C VAL A 35 -20.20 13.46 -18.64
N THR A 36 -19.53 13.55 -19.78
CA THR A 36 -18.84 12.46 -20.46
C THR A 36 -17.37 12.83 -20.61
N PRO A 37 -16.43 11.95 -20.22
CA PRO A 37 -16.65 10.68 -19.51
C PRO A 37 -17.14 10.89 -18.06
N ALA A 38 -17.86 9.91 -17.51
CA ALA A 38 -18.36 9.97 -16.14
C ALA A 38 -17.24 9.89 -15.08
N THR A 39 -16.16 9.16 -15.40
CA THR A 39 -14.94 9.03 -14.59
C THR A 39 -13.73 9.46 -15.42
N PRO A 40 -13.50 10.78 -15.55
CA PRO A 40 -12.41 11.30 -16.36
C PRO A 40 -11.05 10.96 -15.75
N ARG A 41 -10.21 10.31 -16.57
CA ARG A 41 -8.82 9.97 -16.25
C ARG A 41 -7.92 10.35 -17.41
N MET A 42 -6.77 10.91 -17.12
CA MET A 42 -5.80 11.34 -18.12
C MET A 42 -4.37 11.25 -17.58
N VAL A 43 -3.39 11.24 -18.48
CA VAL A 43 -1.98 11.33 -18.11
C VAL A 43 -1.65 12.79 -17.76
N ALA A 44 -0.85 13.01 -16.72
CA ALA A 44 -0.34 14.35 -16.40
C ALA A 44 0.42 14.94 -17.61
N LYS A 45 0.34 16.26 -17.81
CA LYS A 45 0.85 16.98 -19.01
C LYS A 45 0.13 16.71 -20.32
N ASP A 46 -0.87 15.84 -20.32
CA ASP A 46 -1.76 15.65 -21.45
C ASP A 46 -2.99 16.57 -21.37
N THR A 47 -3.87 16.44 -22.36
CA THR A 47 -5.17 17.12 -22.47
C THR A 47 -6.33 16.13 -22.51
N LEU A 48 -7.44 16.49 -21.89
CA LEU A 48 -8.67 15.68 -21.90
C LEU A 48 -9.85 16.59 -22.19
N ARG A 49 -10.71 16.19 -23.13
CA ARG A 49 -11.94 16.92 -23.44
C ARG A 49 -13.13 16.35 -22.68
N LEU A 50 -13.72 17.16 -21.83
CA LEU A 50 -15.01 16.89 -21.19
C LEU A 50 -16.13 17.40 -22.08
N ALA A 51 -17.16 16.56 -22.25
CA ALA A 51 -18.41 16.95 -22.87
C ALA A 51 -19.51 16.93 -21.81
N ALA A 52 -20.48 17.83 -21.91
CA ALA A 52 -21.61 17.86 -21.01
C ALA A 52 -22.88 18.19 -21.77
N SER A 53 -23.94 17.45 -21.47
CA SER A 53 -25.27 17.63 -22.05
C SER A 53 -26.32 17.55 -20.96
N VAL A 54 -27.41 18.28 -21.16
CA VAL A 54 -28.59 18.18 -20.30
C VAL A 54 -29.56 17.22 -20.98
N VAL A 55 -30.01 16.21 -20.24
CA VAL A 55 -30.98 15.24 -20.71
C VAL A 55 -32.32 15.45 -20.02
N ASP A 56 -33.40 15.14 -20.73
CA ASP A 56 -34.75 15.06 -20.17
C ASP A 56 -34.93 13.77 -19.33
N GLU A 57 -36.14 13.59 -18.80
CA GLU A 57 -36.53 12.40 -18.02
C GLU A 57 -36.30 11.08 -18.75
N ASN A 58 -36.42 11.09 -20.08
CA ASN A 58 -36.25 9.92 -20.94
C ASN A 58 -34.79 9.72 -21.37
N GLY A 59 -33.86 10.53 -20.85
CA GLY A 59 -32.44 10.49 -21.20
C GLY A 59 -32.12 11.11 -22.56
N LYS A 60 -33.08 11.78 -23.22
CA LYS A 60 -32.87 12.44 -24.50
C LYS A 60 -32.20 13.80 -24.29
N PRO A 61 -31.13 14.12 -25.04
CA PRO A 61 -30.46 15.40 -24.90
C PRO A 61 -31.37 16.56 -25.31
N ILE A 62 -31.44 17.59 -24.46
CA ILE A 62 -32.13 18.85 -24.74
C ILE A 62 -31.14 19.76 -25.47
N PRO A 63 -31.31 20.01 -26.78
CA PRO A 63 -30.41 20.87 -27.54
C PRO A 63 -30.55 22.35 -27.13
N GLY A 64 -29.49 23.14 -27.36
CA GLY A 64 -29.52 24.59 -27.12
C GLY A 64 -29.26 25.03 -25.68
N ILE A 65 -29.03 24.08 -24.74
CA ILE A 65 -28.63 24.41 -23.37
C ILE A 65 -27.14 24.80 -23.34
N ARG A 66 -26.86 26.01 -22.84
CA ARG A 66 -25.47 26.48 -22.67
C ARG A 66 -24.87 25.86 -21.41
N VAL A 67 -23.81 25.07 -21.61
CA VAL A 67 -23.01 24.48 -20.52
C VAL A 67 -21.68 25.20 -20.41
N ARG A 68 -21.23 25.47 -19.19
CA ARG A 68 -19.93 26.08 -18.89
C ARG A 68 -19.17 25.20 -17.91
N PHE A 69 -17.87 25.09 -18.14
CA PHE A 69 -16.93 24.42 -17.24
C PHE A 69 -16.13 25.46 -16.48
N PHE A 70 -15.91 25.20 -15.19
CA PHE A 70 -15.06 25.99 -14.32
C PHE A 70 -14.42 25.07 -13.29
N ALA A 71 -13.20 25.37 -12.91
CA ALA A 71 -12.52 24.66 -11.83
C ALA A 71 -12.14 25.65 -10.73
N GLY A 72 -12.25 25.20 -9.48
CA GLY A 72 -11.80 25.96 -8.33
C GLY A 72 -10.41 25.52 -7.91
N GLY A 73 -9.53 26.48 -7.64
CA GLY A 73 -8.17 26.24 -7.16
C GLY A 73 -7.11 26.27 -8.27
N SER A 74 -5.90 26.71 -7.90
CA SER A 74 -4.70 26.62 -8.72
C SER A 74 -3.98 25.30 -8.42
N PHE A 75 -4.61 24.18 -8.76
CA PHE A 75 -3.82 22.98 -9.01
C PHE A 75 -3.19 23.17 -10.39
N GLU A 76 -2.06 22.54 -10.69
CA GLU A 76 -1.33 22.71 -11.97
C GLU A 76 -2.12 22.23 -13.20
N ALA A 77 -3.44 22.09 -13.11
CA ALA A 77 -4.38 21.82 -14.18
C ALA A 77 -5.33 23.00 -14.40
N ARG A 78 -5.77 23.18 -15.66
CA ARG A 78 -6.73 24.21 -16.07
C ARG A 78 -7.80 23.59 -16.95
N VAL A 79 -9.04 24.02 -16.77
CA VAL A 79 -10.15 23.73 -17.68
C VAL A 79 -10.58 25.02 -18.37
N ASP A 80 -10.80 24.98 -19.68
CA ASP A 80 -11.37 26.10 -20.42
C ASP A 80 -12.92 26.09 -20.32
N SER A 81 -13.59 27.11 -20.87
CA SER A 81 -15.06 27.14 -20.88
C SER A 81 -15.70 26.10 -21.80
N THR A 82 -14.92 25.44 -22.67
CA THR A 82 -15.37 24.45 -23.65
C THR A 82 -15.28 23.01 -23.13
N GLY A 83 -14.61 22.80 -21.99
CA GLY A 83 -14.41 21.51 -21.35
C GLY A 83 -13.04 20.87 -21.65
N LEU A 84 -12.12 21.56 -22.31
CA LEU A 84 -10.74 21.10 -22.48
C LEU A 84 -9.97 21.28 -21.17
N VAL A 85 -9.59 20.15 -20.56
CA VAL A 85 -8.75 20.07 -19.37
C VAL A 85 -7.31 19.87 -19.81
N THR A 86 -6.42 20.72 -19.33
CA THR A 86 -4.96 20.63 -19.46
C THR A 86 -4.40 20.35 -18.08
N SER A 87 -3.42 19.47 -17.96
CA SER A 87 -2.81 19.11 -16.67
C SER A 87 -1.31 19.40 -16.67
N GLY A 88 -0.73 19.69 -15.51
CA GLY A 88 0.71 19.92 -15.32
C GLY A 88 1.39 18.87 -14.46
N ALA A 89 0.69 18.40 -13.42
CA ALA A 89 1.13 17.35 -12.52
C ALA A 89 0.04 16.31 -12.22
N VAL A 90 0.46 15.21 -11.62
CA VAL A 90 -0.41 14.14 -11.12
C VAL A 90 -1.27 14.63 -9.95
N GLY A 91 -2.50 14.12 -9.84
CA GLY A 91 -3.41 14.50 -8.77
C GLY A 91 -4.89 14.43 -9.16
N THR A 92 -5.74 14.99 -8.30
CA THR A 92 -7.19 15.03 -8.52
C THR A 92 -7.63 16.48 -8.69
N PHE A 93 -8.28 16.78 -9.82
CA PHE A 93 -8.72 18.12 -10.17
C PHE A 93 -10.24 18.20 -10.21
N PRO A 94 -10.86 18.95 -9.27
CA PRO A 94 -12.31 19.08 -9.19
C PRO A 94 -12.82 20.10 -10.23
N VAL A 95 -13.49 19.60 -11.26
CA VAL A 95 -14.18 20.43 -12.27
C VAL A 95 -15.65 20.56 -11.89
N THR A 96 -16.17 21.78 -11.92
CA THR A 96 -17.59 22.05 -11.74
C THR A 96 -18.19 22.42 -13.09
N VAL A 97 -19.27 21.73 -13.43
CA VAL A 97 -20.03 21.93 -14.66
C VAL A 97 -21.34 22.60 -14.29
N SER A 98 -21.65 23.74 -14.92
CA SER A 98 -22.94 24.41 -14.76
C SER A 98 -23.67 24.51 -16.10
N ALA A 99 -24.92 24.09 -16.10
CA ALA A 99 -25.82 24.25 -17.23
C ALA A 99 -26.94 25.23 -16.87
N ILE A 100 -27.15 26.22 -17.74
CA ILE A 100 -28.21 27.22 -17.59
C ILE A 100 -29.42 26.74 -18.39
N VAL A 101 -30.43 26.26 -17.67
CA VAL A 101 -31.69 25.82 -18.27
C VAL A 101 -32.71 26.97 -18.21
N PRO A 102 -33.28 27.41 -19.35
CA PRO A 102 -34.32 28.44 -19.34
C PRO A 102 -35.50 28.03 -18.45
N GLY A 103 -35.91 28.92 -17.53
CA GLY A 103 -37.05 28.68 -16.64
C GLY A 103 -36.78 27.77 -15.43
N ALA A 104 -35.52 27.34 -15.21
CA ALA A 104 -35.16 26.50 -14.06
C ALA A 104 -33.91 27.02 -13.34
N ARG A 105 -33.67 26.51 -12.12
CA ARG A 105 -32.42 26.75 -11.39
C ARG A 105 -31.25 26.15 -12.17
N PRO A 106 -30.07 26.80 -12.18
CA PRO A 106 -28.89 26.26 -12.85
C PRO A 106 -28.53 24.88 -12.27
N LEU A 107 -28.29 23.92 -13.15
CA LEU A 107 -27.83 22.59 -12.75
C LEU A 107 -26.32 22.63 -12.57
N THR A 108 -25.83 22.27 -11.40
CA THR A 108 -24.39 22.18 -11.10
C THR A 108 -24.00 20.75 -10.76
N LYS A 109 -22.91 20.27 -11.36
CA LYS A 109 -22.33 18.95 -11.06
C LYS A 109 -20.83 19.08 -10.91
N ARG A 110 -20.29 18.47 -9.84
CA ARG A 110 -18.85 18.32 -9.64
C ARG A 110 -18.38 16.99 -10.23
N VAL A 111 -17.26 17.04 -10.93
CA VAL A 111 -16.60 15.88 -11.55
C VAL A 111 -15.12 15.95 -11.21
N ASP A 112 -14.59 14.89 -10.63
CA ASP A 112 -13.19 14.81 -10.26
C ASP A 112 -12.41 14.17 -11.41
N VAL A 113 -11.50 14.95 -12.01
CA VAL A 113 -10.59 14.47 -13.05
C VAL A 113 -9.34 13.93 -12.37
N VAL A 114 -9.01 12.66 -12.63
CA VAL A 114 -7.82 12.01 -12.06
C VAL A 114 -6.68 12.06 -13.08
N MET A 115 -5.62 12.79 -12.74
CA MET A 115 -4.37 12.83 -13.49
C MET A 115 -3.40 11.79 -12.95
N VAL A 116 -3.08 10.80 -13.77
CA VAL A 116 -2.14 9.73 -13.43
C VAL A 116 -0.77 9.98 -14.06
N PRO A 117 0.30 9.45 -13.48
CA PRO A 117 1.61 9.43 -14.11
C PRO A 117 1.55 8.79 -15.50
N GLY A 118 2.43 9.22 -16.40
CA GLY A 118 2.62 8.57 -17.69
C GLY A 118 3.16 7.15 -17.57
N PRO A 119 3.24 6.41 -18.70
CA PRO A 119 3.77 5.05 -18.71
C PRO A 119 5.22 5.03 -18.20
N ALA A 120 5.61 3.92 -17.58
CA ALA A 120 6.97 3.70 -17.12
C ALA A 120 7.98 3.84 -18.27
N ALA A 121 8.94 4.75 -18.09
CA ALA A 121 10.08 4.96 -18.99
C ALA A 121 11.38 4.38 -18.41
N SER A 122 11.47 4.26 -17.08
CA SER A 122 12.63 3.67 -16.41
C SER A 122 12.25 2.87 -15.18
N VAL A 123 13.11 1.91 -14.81
CA VAL A 123 12.96 1.11 -13.59
C VAL A 123 14.22 1.24 -12.74
N VAL A 124 14.04 1.65 -11.48
CA VAL A 124 15.12 1.75 -10.50
C VAL A 124 15.02 0.59 -9.53
N VAL A 125 16.06 -0.24 -9.47
CA VAL A 125 16.11 -1.40 -8.57
C VAL A 125 17.11 -1.16 -7.45
N THR A 126 16.71 -1.45 -6.20
CA THR A 126 17.52 -1.34 -4.99
C THR A 126 17.24 -2.50 -4.04
N PRO A 127 18.25 -3.15 -3.44
CA PRO A 127 19.70 -3.02 -3.71
C PRO A 127 20.12 -3.67 -5.04
N GLN A 128 21.34 -3.39 -5.52
CA GLN A 128 21.93 -4.02 -6.72
C GLN A 128 23.13 -4.88 -6.32
N PRO A 129 22.91 -6.09 -5.76
CA PRO A 129 24.02 -6.98 -5.44
C PRO A 129 24.71 -7.45 -6.73
N THR A 130 26.03 -7.59 -6.70
CA THR A 130 26.81 -8.21 -7.78
C THR A 130 27.13 -9.67 -7.47
N ARG A 131 27.25 -10.02 -6.18
CA ARG A 131 27.62 -11.36 -5.71
C ARG A 131 26.77 -11.77 -4.52
N LEU A 132 26.40 -13.05 -4.46
CA LEU A 132 25.73 -13.68 -3.31
C LEU A 132 26.32 -15.07 -3.05
N LEU A 133 26.17 -15.55 -1.82
CA LEU A 133 26.46 -16.95 -1.49
C LEU A 133 25.21 -17.81 -1.71
N ALA A 134 25.41 -19.04 -2.16
CA ALA A 134 24.33 -20.03 -2.25
C ALA A 134 23.60 -20.18 -0.89
N GLY A 135 22.27 -20.12 -0.92
CA GLY A 135 21.40 -20.11 0.26
C GLY A 135 21.04 -18.73 0.79
N GLN A 136 21.70 -17.65 0.36
CA GLN A 136 21.33 -16.29 0.75
C GLN A 136 20.01 -15.83 0.11
N ARG A 137 19.29 -14.99 0.84
CA ARG A 137 18.05 -14.35 0.40
C ARG A 137 18.18 -12.84 0.56
N LEU A 138 17.69 -12.10 -0.41
CA LEU A 138 17.72 -10.64 -0.42
C LEU A 138 16.39 -10.11 -0.96
N GLN A 139 15.80 -9.16 -0.25
CA GLN A 139 14.61 -8.47 -0.73
C GLN A 139 15.03 -7.34 -1.68
N LEU A 140 14.57 -7.41 -2.93
CA LEU A 140 14.70 -6.33 -3.89
C LEU A 140 13.44 -5.46 -3.85
N SER A 141 13.63 -4.16 -4.04
CA SER A 141 12.61 -3.18 -4.31
C SER A 141 12.85 -2.58 -5.69
N ALA A 142 11.79 -2.41 -6.46
CA ALA A 142 11.84 -1.77 -7.77
C ALA A 142 10.77 -0.69 -7.84
N ILE A 143 11.16 0.47 -8.34
CA ILE A 143 10.27 1.62 -8.54
C ILE A 143 10.32 1.97 -10.02
N ALA A 144 9.16 1.93 -10.68
CA ALA A 144 9.01 2.40 -12.05
C ALA A 144 8.81 3.93 -12.05
N ARG A 145 9.43 4.62 -13.00
CA ARG A 145 9.29 6.06 -13.17
C ARG A 145 8.87 6.40 -14.60
N SER A 146 7.99 7.39 -14.72
CA SER A 146 7.61 7.97 -16.02
C SER A 146 8.78 8.76 -16.62
N ALA A 147 8.64 9.20 -17.87
CA ALA A 147 9.63 10.07 -18.52
C ALA A 147 9.82 11.40 -17.77
N ASP A 148 8.79 11.87 -17.07
CA ASP A 148 8.79 13.10 -16.28
C ASP A 148 9.40 12.93 -14.87
N GLY A 149 9.74 11.70 -14.48
CA GLY A 149 10.34 11.39 -13.18
C GLY A 149 9.36 11.01 -12.08
N ASP A 150 8.04 11.09 -12.35
CA ASP A 150 6.99 10.66 -11.43
C ASP A 150 7.00 9.14 -11.24
N SER A 151 6.55 8.65 -10.08
CA SER A 151 6.37 7.22 -9.83
C SER A 151 5.27 6.67 -10.71
N ALA A 152 5.62 5.81 -11.67
CA ALA A 152 4.65 5.20 -12.58
C ALA A 152 3.80 4.14 -11.85
N THR A 153 2.56 3.95 -12.31
CA THR A 153 1.61 2.99 -11.72
C THR A 153 1.79 1.56 -12.29
N ASP A 154 2.67 1.39 -13.26
CA ASP A 154 2.94 0.11 -13.90
C ASP A 154 3.44 -0.95 -12.91
N ARG A 155 2.86 -2.15 -12.98
CA ARG A 155 3.28 -3.28 -12.13
C ARG A 155 4.65 -3.77 -12.57
N VAL A 156 5.60 -3.81 -11.62
CA VAL A 156 6.90 -4.43 -11.85
C VAL A 156 6.77 -5.95 -11.85
N THR A 157 7.34 -6.58 -12.85
CA THR A 157 7.47 -8.03 -13.00
C THR A 157 8.95 -8.43 -12.97
N TRP A 158 9.24 -9.59 -12.41
CA TRP A 158 10.60 -10.09 -12.24
C TRP A 158 10.83 -11.36 -13.03
N LYS A 159 12.01 -11.47 -13.66
CA LYS A 159 12.42 -12.67 -14.39
C LYS A 159 13.88 -12.98 -14.09
N SER A 160 14.20 -14.26 -13.95
CA SER A 160 15.59 -14.74 -13.88
C SER A 160 15.91 -15.54 -15.14
N SER A 161 17.10 -15.32 -15.72
CA SER A 161 17.60 -16.09 -16.84
C SER A 161 17.98 -17.53 -16.44
N ALA A 162 18.27 -17.76 -15.16
CA ALA A 162 18.68 -19.06 -14.64
C ALA A 162 18.04 -19.33 -13.26
N PRO A 163 16.76 -19.74 -13.19
CA PRO A 163 16.04 -19.98 -11.93
C PRO A 163 16.66 -21.07 -11.03
N GLY A 164 17.50 -21.95 -11.58
CA GLY A 164 18.27 -22.95 -10.83
C GLY A 164 19.52 -22.39 -10.13
N VAL A 165 20.00 -21.21 -10.54
CA VAL A 165 21.14 -20.49 -9.94
C VAL A 165 20.60 -19.39 -9.03
N VAL A 166 19.72 -18.54 -9.55
CA VAL A 166 19.07 -17.44 -8.82
C VAL A 166 17.59 -17.47 -9.11
N ARG A 167 16.77 -17.57 -8.05
CA ARG A 167 15.31 -17.45 -8.14
C ARG A 167 14.88 -16.09 -7.63
N VAL A 168 13.90 -15.48 -8.27
CA VAL A 168 13.25 -14.25 -7.81
C VAL A 168 11.75 -14.50 -7.74
N SER A 169 11.09 -14.06 -6.67
CA SER A 169 9.63 -14.12 -6.56
C SER A 169 8.95 -12.92 -7.23
N GLU A 170 7.64 -12.97 -7.41
CA GLU A 170 6.86 -11.81 -7.87
C GLU A 170 6.98 -10.59 -6.95
N SER A 171 7.19 -10.82 -5.65
CA SER A 171 7.42 -9.76 -4.66
C SER A 171 8.86 -9.22 -4.66
N GLY A 172 9.74 -9.69 -5.54
CA GLY A 172 11.15 -9.27 -5.58
C GLY A 172 12.05 -9.95 -4.54
N LEU A 173 11.61 -11.05 -3.91
CA LEU A 173 12.49 -11.82 -3.03
C LEU A 173 13.46 -12.67 -3.86
N LEU A 174 14.72 -12.27 -3.88
CA LEU A 174 15.80 -12.97 -4.55
C LEU A 174 16.37 -14.05 -3.63
N THR A 175 16.52 -15.27 -4.15
CA THR A 175 17.10 -16.43 -3.47
C THR A 175 18.23 -17.02 -4.33
N ALA A 176 19.44 -17.03 -3.79
CA ALA A 176 20.58 -17.72 -4.39
C ALA A 176 20.46 -19.23 -4.12
N VAL A 177 20.42 -20.04 -5.17
CA VAL A 177 20.16 -21.49 -5.07
C VAL A 177 21.45 -22.29 -5.23
N ALA A 178 22.20 -22.04 -6.30
CA ALA A 178 23.41 -22.77 -6.64
C ALA A 178 24.45 -21.83 -7.25
N ALA A 179 25.72 -22.22 -7.22
CA ALA A 179 26.80 -21.43 -7.80
C ALA A 179 26.63 -21.27 -9.32
N GLY A 180 26.95 -20.09 -9.85
CA GLY A 180 26.80 -19.76 -11.26
C GLY A 180 26.54 -18.28 -11.50
N ARG A 181 26.24 -17.90 -12.74
CA ARG A 181 25.83 -16.54 -13.11
C ARG A 181 24.38 -16.53 -13.57
N ALA A 182 23.64 -15.50 -13.19
CA ALA A 182 22.27 -15.29 -13.61
C ALA A 182 22.00 -13.81 -13.86
N ARG A 183 21.15 -13.53 -14.83
CA ARG A 183 20.62 -12.19 -15.10
C ARG A 183 19.22 -12.10 -14.52
N VAL A 184 18.99 -11.14 -13.64
CA VAL A 184 17.66 -10.84 -13.08
C VAL A 184 17.16 -9.55 -13.73
N THR A 185 15.98 -9.61 -14.35
CA THR A 185 15.34 -8.49 -15.03
C THR A 185 14.08 -8.08 -14.28
N ALA A 186 13.97 -6.78 -13.97
CA ALA A 186 12.74 -6.14 -13.53
C ALA A 186 12.14 -5.38 -14.73
N ALA A 187 10.88 -5.60 -15.05
CA ALA A 187 10.18 -4.97 -16.16
C ALA A 187 8.89 -4.30 -15.68
N ALA A 188 8.60 -3.09 -16.16
CA ALA A 188 7.36 -2.36 -15.91
C ALA A 188 6.92 -1.67 -17.20
N GLY A 189 5.77 -2.08 -17.75
CA GLY A 189 5.34 -1.63 -19.07
C GLY A 189 6.37 -1.98 -20.15
N SER A 190 6.86 -0.98 -20.89
CA SER A 190 7.94 -1.10 -21.87
C SER A 190 9.34 -0.88 -21.30
N ALA A 191 9.45 -0.45 -20.04
CA ALA A 191 10.74 -0.19 -19.39
C ALA A 191 11.29 -1.46 -18.71
N GLU A 192 12.58 -1.71 -18.87
CA GLU A 192 13.26 -2.83 -18.24
C GLU A 192 14.57 -2.40 -17.57
N ARG A 193 14.89 -3.06 -16.46
CA ARG A 193 16.20 -2.98 -15.79
C ARG A 193 16.71 -4.36 -15.48
N ALA A 194 17.85 -4.70 -16.06
CA ALA A 194 18.54 -5.94 -15.77
C ALA A 194 19.73 -5.73 -14.81
N MET A 195 19.99 -6.74 -14.00
CA MET A 195 21.19 -6.86 -13.17
C MET A 195 21.84 -8.23 -13.40
N GLU A 196 23.16 -8.26 -13.39
CA GLU A 196 23.92 -9.49 -13.45
C GLU A 196 24.41 -9.85 -12.05
N LEU A 197 24.18 -11.11 -11.67
CA LEU A 197 24.57 -11.64 -10.38
C LEU A 197 25.41 -12.90 -10.53
N ALA A 198 26.48 -13.00 -9.76
CA ALA A 198 27.21 -14.24 -9.57
C ALA A 198 26.90 -14.85 -8.19
N VAL A 199 26.44 -16.10 -8.19
CA VAL A 199 26.29 -16.91 -6.97
C VAL A 199 27.56 -17.73 -6.78
N ILE A 200 28.10 -17.65 -5.58
CA ILE A 200 29.31 -18.36 -5.16
C ILE A 200 28.90 -19.49 -4.22
N SER A 201 29.56 -20.64 -4.33
CA SER A 201 29.31 -21.76 -3.42
C SER A 201 29.65 -21.36 -1.98
N GLY A 202 28.72 -21.55 -1.05
CA GLY A 202 28.93 -21.30 0.38
C GLY A 202 29.63 -22.45 1.10
N ALA A 203 29.90 -23.58 0.43
CA ALA A 203 30.56 -24.72 1.04
C ALA A 203 31.99 -24.34 1.46
N GLY A 204 32.27 -24.33 2.76
CA GLY A 204 33.57 -23.96 3.32
C GLY A 204 33.80 -22.45 3.46
N ALA A 205 32.80 -21.60 3.20
CA ALA A 205 32.94 -20.18 3.43
C ALA A 205 33.02 -19.87 4.94
N SER A 206 33.98 -19.02 5.34
CA SER A 206 34.14 -18.55 6.71
C SER A 206 33.98 -17.04 6.79
N VAL A 207 33.37 -16.55 7.87
CA VAL A 207 33.19 -15.12 8.13
C VAL A 207 34.15 -14.70 9.23
N THR A 208 35.00 -13.72 8.93
CA THR A 208 35.92 -13.10 9.89
C THR A 208 35.47 -11.67 10.15
N VAL A 209 35.35 -11.30 11.42
CA VAL A 209 35.05 -9.92 11.84
C VAL A 209 36.28 -9.37 12.55
N THR A 210 36.71 -8.17 12.15
CA THR A 210 37.87 -7.48 12.69
C THR A 210 37.47 -6.10 13.19
N PRO A 211 37.77 -5.73 14.45
CA PRO A 211 38.34 -6.58 15.50
C PRO A 211 37.34 -7.63 16.03
N SER A 212 37.85 -8.81 16.41
CA SER A 212 37.03 -9.94 16.91
C SER A 212 36.72 -9.83 18.40
N SER A 213 37.48 -9.01 19.13
CA SER A 213 37.22 -8.61 20.51
C SER A 213 37.68 -7.17 20.71
N THR A 214 36.81 -6.36 21.29
CA THR A 214 37.13 -4.95 21.61
C THR A 214 36.48 -4.61 22.93
N SER A 215 37.30 -4.24 23.92
CA SER A 215 36.83 -3.47 25.06
C SER A 215 36.67 -2.02 24.59
N ALA A 216 35.53 -1.43 24.87
CA ALA A 216 35.21 -0.05 24.56
C ALA A 216 34.60 0.63 25.80
N ARG A 217 34.91 1.90 25.98
CA ARG A 217 34.30 2.77 26.97
C ARG A 217 33.00 3.35 26.41
N GLN A 218 32.16 3.85 27.31
CA GLN A 218 30.96 4.59 26.89
C GLN A 218 31.40 5.83 26.09
N GLY A 219 30.87 5.95 24.87
CA GLY A 219 31.22 7.02 23.93
C GLY A 219 32.21 6.60 22.83
N ASP A 220 32.84 5.42 22.93
CA ASP A 220 33.74 4.94 21.89
C ASP A 220 32.97 4.53 20.62
N VAL A 221 33.51 4.91 19.47
CA VAL A 221 33.01 4.47 18.16
C VAL A 221 33.92 3.36 17.64
N LEU A 222 33.44 2.12 17.71
CA LEU A 222 34.14 0.97 17.13
C LEU A 222 33.73 0.76 15.67
N ARG A 223 34.72 0.62 14.78
CA ARG A 223 34.51 0.23 13.38
C ARG A 223 34.81 -1.25 13.23
N PHE A 224 33.85 -2.00 12.72
CA PHE A 224 34.02 -3.41 12.40
C PHE A 224 34.12 -3.59 10.89
N ALA A 225 35.13 -4.36 10.46
CA ALA A 225 35.23 -4.87 9.11
C ALA A 225 34.81 -6.34 9.11
N VAL A 226 33.96 -6.73 8.15
CA VAL A 226 33.55 -8.12 7.95
C VAL A 226 34.15 -8.60 6.63
N GLN A 227 34.90 -9.69 6.68
CA GLN A 227 35.45 -10.36 5.51
C GLN A 227 34.89 -11.77 5.43
N VAL A 228 34.45 -12.17 4.24
CA VAL A 228 34.06 -13.55 3.96
C VAL A 228 35.18 -14.19 3.15
N LYS A 229 35.66 -15.35 3.58
CA LYS A 229 36.67 -16.14 2.87
C LYS A 229 36.03 -17.39 2.29
N ASP A 230 36.49 -17.83 1.13
CA ASP A 230 36.10 -19.11 0.54
C ASP A 230 36.78 -20.30 1.26
N ALA A 231 36.50 -21.52 0.80
CA ALA A 231 37.10 -22.75 1.33
C ALA A 231 38.63 -22.79 1.20
N ALA A 232 39.21 -22.03 0.26
CA ALA A 232 40.65 -21.90 0.06
C ALA A 232 41.27 -20.76 0.89
N GLY A 233 40.48 -20.07 1.73
CA GLY A 233 40.93 -18.96 2.56
C GLY A 233 41.07 -17.62 1.82
N LYS A 234 40.67 -17.55 0.55
CA LYS A 234 40.72 -16.33 -0.26
C LYS A 234 39.49 -15.45 0.03
N THR A 235 39.70 -14.15 0.17
CA THR A 235 38.61 -13.19 0.42
C THR A 235 37.67 -13.12 -0.79
N ILE A 236 36.37 -13.25 -0.52
CA ILE A 236 35.30 -13.05 -1.49
C ILE A 236 34.90 -11.59 -1.47
N GLU A 237 35.35 -10.85 -2.48
CA GLU A 237 35.00 -9.43 -2.64
C GLU A 237 33.58 -9.26 -3.19
N GLY A 238 32.99 -8.06 -2.96
CA GLY A 238 31.68 -7.69 -3.50
C GLY A 238 30.48 -8.32 -2.78
N LEU A 239 30.69 -8.93 -1.62
CA LEU A 239 29.61 -9.28 -0.69
C LEU A 239 29.29 -8.08 0.19
N THR A 240 28.01 -7.72 0.29
CA THR A 240 27.55 -6.67 1.20
C THR A 240 27.07 -7.33 2.49
N PRO A 241 27.83 -7.29 3.59
CA PRO A 241 27.41 -7.88 4.86
C PRO A 241 26.23 -7.08 5.43
N ASN A 242 25.20 -7.80 5.88
CA ASN A 242 24.15 -7.24 6.72
C ASN A 242 24.28 -7.86 8.12
N GLY A 243 24.12 -7.06 9.17
CA GLY A 243 24.33 -7.50 10.54
C GLY A 243 23.41 -6.77 11.51
N THR A 244 23.08 -7.45 12.60
CA THR A 244 22.35 -6.88 13.73
C THR A 244 23.28 -6.84 14.94
N PHE A 245 23.30 -5.73 15.66
CA PHE A 245 23.98 -5.63 16.94
C PHE A 245 22.96 -5.84 18.08
N ALA A 246 23.28 -6.72 19.03
CA ALA A 246 22.47 -6.92 20.22
C ALA A 246 23.29 -6.55 21.46
N PRO A 247 22.82 -5.62 22.31
CA PRO A 247 23.52 -5.29 23.54
C PRO A 247 23.55 -6.50 24.47
N GLY A 248 24.75 -6.87 24.93
CA GLY A 248 24.92 -7.94 25.91
C GLY A 248 24.33 -7.53 27.26
N ALA A 249 23.59 -8.45 27.90
CA ALA A 249 23.03 -8.22 29.23
C ALA A 249 24.16 -7.92 30.24
N ARG A 250 24.02 -6.81 30.96
CA ARG A 250 24.90 -6.41 32.07
C ARG A 250 24.80 -7.49 33.16
N ARG A 251 25.75 -8.42 33.19
CA ARG A 251 25.94 -9.30 34.35
C ARG A 251 27.02 -8.71 35.22
N ASP A 252 26.56 -8.22 36.36
CA ASP A 252 27.39 -7.68 37.43
C ASP A 252 28.56 -8.60 37.79
N ARG A 253 29.69 -7.95 38.09
CA ARG A 253 30.90 -8.46 38.77
C ARG A 253 31.79 -9.45 38.01
N GLY A 254 32.76 -8.90 37.29
CA GLY A 254 34.18 -9.16 37.58
C GLY A 254 34.86 -10.42 37.03
N ARG A 255 34.34 -11.12 36.01
CA ARG A 255 35.15 -12.15 35.30
C ARG A 255 34.62 -12.43 33.89
N TRP A 256 35.43 -12.10 32.89
CA TRP A 256 35.17 -12.51 31.50
C TRP A 256 35.63 -13.95 31.29
N ARG A 257 34.72 -14.84 30.89
CA ARG A 257 35.08 -16.09 30.21
C ARG A 257 34.27 -16.20 28.92
N LEU A 258 34.95 -16.40 27.80
CA LEU A 258 34.34 -16.71 26.52
C LEU A 258 33.54 -18.01 26.64
N ARG A 259 32.22 -17.91 26.47
CA ARG A 259 31.36 -19.08 26.34
C ARG A 259 31.27 -19.40 24.85
N ARG A 260 31.81 -20.57 24.46
CA ARG A 260 31.80 -21.10 23.08
C ARG A 260 30.40 -20.96 22.47
N LEU A 261 30.31 -20.34 21.28
CA LEU A 261 29.12 -20.39 20.45
C LEU A 261 28.93 -21.83 19.96
N ARG A 262 27.80 -22.45 20.30
CA ARG A 262 27.36 -23.68 19.64
C ARG A 262 26.83 -23.31 18.26
N ALA A 263 27.39 -23.93 17.24
CA ALA A 263 26.89 -23.86 15.87
C ALA A 263 25.43 -24.35 15.81
N TRP A 264 24.61 -23.62 15.07
CA TRP A 264 23.23 -23.99 14.80
C TRP A 264 23.17 -25.21 13.88
N HIS A 265 22.52 -26.27 14.34
CA HIS A 265 22.13 -27.43 13.57
C HIS A 265 20.89 -27.07 12.73
N VAL A 266 20.97 -27.24 11.41
CA VAL A 266 19.81 -27.14 10.50
C VAL A 266 19.03 -28.45 10.62
N PRO A 267 17.74 -28.48 11.03
CA PRO A 267 16.99 -29.72 11.07
C PRO A 267 16.62 -30.10 9.62
N ARG A 268 17.27 -31.14 9.08
CA ARG A 268 16.75 -31.86 7.92
C ARG A 268 15.59 -32.74 8.39
N LEU A 269 14.41 -32.48 7.85
CA LEU A 269 13.31 -33.44 7.78
C LEU A 269 13.77 -34.69 7.03
N ARG A 270 13.76 -35.85 7.70
CA ARG A 270 13.44 -37.13 7.07
C ARG A 270 12.91 -38.11 8.12
N GLN A 271 11.68 -38.54 7.87
CA GLN A 271 10.96 -39.59 8.58
C GLN A 271 11.69 -40.93 8.47
N LEU A 272 11.62 -41.77 9.52
CA LEU A 272 11.15 -43.16 9.40
C LEU A 272 10.96 -43.83 10.78
N ARG A 273 9.70 -44.25 11.00
CA ARG A 273 9.16 -45.38 11.80
C ARG A 273 9.94 -45.86 13.04
N ALA A 274 9.22 -45.91 14.17
CA ALA A 274 8.76 -47.20 14.71
C ALA A 274 7.67 -47.01 15.80
N ARG A 275 6.55 -47.70 15.58
CA ARG A 275 5.56 -48.09 16.59
C ARG A 275 6.26 -48.92 17.69
N LEU A 276 5.89 -48.72 18.96
CA LEU A 276 5.50 -49.79 19.89
C LEU A 276 5.05 -49.24 21.28
N GLY A 277 3.83 -49.65 21.69
CA GLY A 277 3.23 -49.61 23.04
C GLY A 277 2.89 -48.22 23.61
N ARG A 278 1.65 -47.73 23.70
CA ARG A 278 0.40 -48.33 24.22
C ARG A 278 0.60 -49.18 25.49
N ARG A 279 0.41 -48.53 26.65
CA ARG A 279 -0.04 -49.01 27.99
C ARG A 279 0.52 -47.98 28.98
N LEU A 280 -0.21 -47.19 29.77
CA LEU A 280 -1.57 -47.17 30.30
C LEU A 280 -1.99 -45.68 30.33
N GLY A 281 -3.23 -45.27 30.08
CA GLY A 281 -4.39 -45.59 30.92
C GLY A 281 -4.66 -44.44 31.89
N LEU A 282 -5.48 -43.49 31.41
CA LEU A 282 -6.26 -42.44 32.09
C LEU A 282 -6.35 -42.46 33.64
N ALA A 283 -6.30 -41.27 34.25
CA ALA A 283 -7.41 -40.79 35.10
C ALA A 283 -7.34 -39.26 35.33
N HIS A 284 -8.45 -38.60 35.00
CA HIS A 284 -8.79 -37.24 35.42
C HIS A 284 -8.83 -37.11 36.95
N ARG A 285 -8.37 -35.98 37.50
CA ARG A 285 -9.16 -35.27 38.53
C ARG A 285 -8.78 -33.79 38.63
N THR A 286 -9.78 -32.97 38.33
CA THR A 286 -9.93 -31.55 38.64
C THR A 286 -9.86 -31.28 40.15
N GLN A 287 -9.22 -30.18 40.59
CA GLN A 287 -9.92 -29.11 41.32
C GLN A 287 -9.02 -27.96 41.81
N ARG A 288 -9.54 -26.75 41.56
CA ARG A 288 -9.56 -25.52 42.39
C ARG A 288 -8.25 -24.82 42.80
N ALA A 289 -8.13 -23.61 42.25
CA ALA A 289 -7.53 -22.44 42.90
C ALA A 289 -8.33 -21.99 44.14
N PRO A 290 -7.72 -21.14 44.98
CA PRO A 290 -8.40 -19.94 45.42
C PRO A 290 -7.60 -18.65 45.14
N GLN A 291 -8.37 -17.62 44.82
CA GLN A 291 -8.04 -16.20 44.77
C GLN A 291 -7.71 -15.64 46.16
N GLY A 292 -6.94 -14.54 46.14
CA GLY A 292 -6.97 -13.48 47.15
C GLY A 292 -5.59 -12.83 47.31
N ASP A 293 -5.42 -11.53 47.45
CA ASP A 293 -6.26 -10.36 47.20
C ASP A 293 -5.29 -9.16 47.13
N ARG A 294 -5.75 -8.06 46.57
CA ARG A 294 -5.09 -6.78 46.34
C ARG A 294 -4.68 -6.07 47.64
N ARG A 295 -3.64 -5.23 47.56
CA ARG A 295 -3.60 -3.77 47.87
C ARG A 295 -2.13 -3.33 48.01
N ARG A 296 -1.57 -2.41 47.21
CA ARG A 296 -1.74 -0.93 47.09
C ARG A 296 -0.81 -0.12 48.01
N ILE A 297 -0.32 1.00 47.46
CA ILE A 297 0.36 2.18 48.07
C ILE A 297 1.90 2.03 48.14
N GLY A 298 2.75 2.99 47.76
CA GLY A 298 2.58 4.36 47.24
C GLY A 298 3.85 5.20 47.53
N ALA A 299 4.28 5.98 46.53
CA ALA A 299 4.99 7.29 46.56
C ALA A 299 6.22 7.56 47.46
N ALA A 300 7.28 8.12 46.84
CA ALA A 300 7.95 9.40 47.20
C ALA A 300 9.18 9.60 46.27
N HIS A 301 9.22 10.56 45.34
CA HIS A 301 9.54 12.00 45.44
C HIS A 301 11.01 12.39 45.76
N ARG A 302 11.55 13.19 44.81
CA ARG A 302 12.43 14.40 44.94
C ARG A 302 13.98 14.29 44.94
N LEU A 303 14.52 14.96 43.91
CA LEU A 303 15.50 16.06 43.91
C LEU A 303 16.96 15.81 44.32
N ARG A 304 17.88 15.99 43.35
CA ARG A 304 18.81 17.13 43.20
C ARG A 304 19.97 16.69 42.32
N HIS A 305 20.39 17.54 41.38
CA HIS A 305 21.74 18.11 41.44
C HIS A 305 21.90 19.27 40.46
N LEU A 306 22.13 20.45 41.06
CA LEU A 306 22.84 21.58 40.48
C LEU A 306 24.28 21.17 40.14
N ARG A 307 24.82 21.70 39.04
CA ARG A 307 26.19 22.24 38.98
C ARG A 307 26.33 23.16 37.77
N GLY A 308 26.67 24.41 38.07
CA GLY A 308 27.18 25.37 37.11
C GLY A 308 28.71 25.40 37.11
N VAL A 309 29.21 26.00 36.02
CA VAL A 309 30.36 26.92 35.88
C VAL A 309 31.76 26.44 36.24
N GLY A 310 32.69 26.65 35.30
CA GLY A 310 34.12 26.80 35.57
C GLY A 310 35.02 26.49 34.38
N THR A 311 35.14 27.43 33.44
CA THR A 311 36.30 27.58 32.53
C THR A 311 37.47 28.23 33.27
N PRO A 312 38.68 28.09 32.74
CA PRO A 312 39.47 29.27 32.38
C PRO A 312 39.46 29.53 30.87
#